data_AF-A0A4P7VZL6-F1
#
_entry.id   AF-A0A4P7VZL6-F1
#
_cell.length_a   1.000
_cell.length_b   1.000
_cell.length_c   1.000
_cell.angle_alpha   90.00
_cell.angle_beta   90.00
_cell.angle_gamma   90.00
#
_symmetry.space_group_name_H-M   'P 1'
#
loop_
_entity.id
_entity.type
_entity.pdbx_description
1 polymer ?
#
loop_
_entity_poly.entity_id
_entity_poly.type
_entity_poly.pdbx_seq_one_letter_code
_entity_poly.pdbx_strand_id
1 'polypeptide(L)'
;MENSTEQTRRWLKGILYEVAFWRSYYSSRKRRKRLFEWSLYGKPCSLDNFDIQTFVRSLTAEADEPLILDVGCALSYMFGNIFDGREVKIDYIDPLAMFYNRILDDFSIDRPRIRFGMIEQLSASYAPDSADFIHIRTIAQIR
;
A
#
# COMPACT_ATOMS: atom_id res chain seq x y z
N MET A 1 -16.42 27.19 -3.11
CA MET A 1 -17.13 25.93 -2.80
C MET A 1 -17.43 25.08 -4.03
N GLU A 2 -17.82 25.64 -5.18
CA GLU A 2 -18.07 24.85 -6.43
C GLU A 2 -16.88 24.00 -6.92
N ASN A 3 -15.66 24.49 -6.73
CA ASN A 3 -14.44 23.83 -7.23
C ASN A 3 -14.14 22.49 -6.51
N SER A 4 -14.50 22.36 -5.23
CA SER A 4 -14.28 21.12 -4.46
C SER A 4 -15.22 20.00 -4.93
N THR A 5 -16.48 20.30 -5.21
CA THR A 5 -17.46 19.31 -5.67
C THR A 5 -17.14 18.79 -7.07
N GLU A 6 -16.62 19.66 -7.96
CA GLU A 6 -16.15 19.28 -9.30
C GLU A 6 -14.92 18.35 -9.22
N GLN A 7 -13.95 18.67 -8.36
CA GLN A 7 -12.77 17.83 -8.14
C GLN A 7 -13.14 16.47 -7.55
N THR A 8 -14.02 16.42 -6.55
CA THR A 8 -14.53 15.15 -5.99
C THR A 8 -15.26 14.33 -7.06
N ARG A 9 -16.09 14.95 -7.91
CA ARG A 9 -16.78 14.23 -9.01
C ARG A 9 -15.81 13.66 -10.04
N ARG A 10 -14.76 14.41 -10.40
CA ARG A 10 -13.72 13.93 -11.32
C ARG A 10 -12.94 12.76 -10.72
N TRP A 11 -12.57 12.88 -9.45
CA TRP A 11 -11.92 11.80 -8.69
C TRP A 11 -12.79 10.55 -8.62
N LEU A 12 -14.07 10.69 -8.26
CA LEU A 12 -15.05 9.58 -8.24
C LEU A 12 -15.21 8.90 -9.61
N LYS A 13 -15.23 9.68 -10.70
CA LYS A 13 -15.24 9.11 -12.05
C LYS A 13 -13.96 8.31 -12.32
N GLY A 14 -12.80 8.82 -11.93
CA GLY A 14 -11.51 8.13 -12.03
C GLY A 14 -11.49 6.78 -11.32
N ILE A 15 -12.05 6.71 -10.10
CA ILE A 15 -12.13 5.47 -9.31
C ILE A 15 -12.88 4.37 -10.06
N LEU A 16 -14.00 4.69 -10.70
CA LEU A 16 -14.77 3.67 -11.43
C LEU A 16 -13.95 3.05 -12.57
N TYR A 17 -13.18 3.87 -13.29
CA TYR A 17 -12.28 3.38 -14.33
C TYR A 17 -11.13 2.56 -13.75
N GLU A 18 -10.55 3.00 -12.64
CA GLU A 18 -9.45 2.30 -11.97
C GLU A 18 -9.90 0.95 -11.41
N VAL A 19 -11.05 0.89 -10.75
CA VAL A 19 -11.67 -0.36 -10.28
C VAL A 19 -11.97 -1.29 -11.45
N ALA A 20 -12.52 -0.78 -12.56
CA ALA A 20 -12.79 -1.60 -13.75
C ALA A 20 -11.49 -2.13 -14.39
N PHE A 21 -10.46 -1.30 -14.48
CA PHE A 21 -9.14 -1.68 -14.97
C PHE A 21 -8.56 -2.80 -14.12
N TRP A 22 -8.50 -2.60 -12.80
CA TRP A 22 -7.94 -3.60 -11.90
C TRP A 22 -8.79 -4.87 -11.90
N ARG A 23 -10.12 -4.81 -11.92
CA ARG A 23 -10.98 -6.01 -12.10
C ARG A 23 -10.58 -6.82 -13.32
N SER A 24 -10.45 -6.15 -14.46
CA SER A 24 -10.04 -6.80 -15.71
C SER A 24 -8.63 -7.37 -15.60
N TYR A 25 -7.68 -6.61 -15.04
CA TYR A 25 -6.29 -7.04 -14.87
C TYR A 25 -6.19 -8.27 -13.97
N TYR A 26 -6.85 -8.26 -12.81
CA TYR A 26 -6.84 -9.36 -11.85
C TYR A 26 -7.72 -10.55 -12.29
N SER A 27 -8.63 -10.42 -13.25
CA SER A 27 -9.40 -11.58 -13.75
C SER A 27 -8.50 -12.65 -14.39
N SER A 28 -7.39 -12.24 -15.00
CA SER A 28 -6.46 -13.15 -15.67
C SER A 28 -5.43 -13.74 -14.71
N ARG A 29 -5.38 -15.08 -14.58
CA ARG A 29 -4.37 -15.78 -13.77
C ARG A 29 -2.93 -15.42 -14.17
N LYS A 30 -2.67 -15.24 -15.47
CA LYS A 30 -1.34 -14.84 -16.00
C LYS A 30 -0.95 -13.45 -15.50
N ARG A 31 -1.88 -12.49 -15.54
CA ARG A 31 -1.63 -11.11 -15.08
C ARG A 31 -1.50 -11.02 -13.56
N ARG A 32 -2.30 -11.80 -12.80
CA ARG A 32 -2.13 -11.93 -11.35
C ARG A 32 -0.73 -12.42 -10.99
N LYS A 33 -0.28 -13.52 -11.59
CA LYS A 33 1.09 -14.03 -11.37
C LYS A 33 2.14 -12.97 -11.68
N ARG A 34 2.01 -12.30 -12.84
CA ARG A 34 2.93 -11.24 -13.24
C ARG A 34 3.02 -10.12 -12.23
N LEU A 35 1.92 -9.70 -11.59
CA LEU A 35 1.99 -8.67 -10.57
C LEU A 35 2.79 -9.14 -9.34
N PHE A 36 2.53 -10.35 -8.86
CA PHE A 36 3.20 -10.88 -7.68
C PHE A 36 4.68 -11.19 -7.92
N GLU A 37 5.15 -11.28 -9.17
CA GLU A 37 6.59 -11.34 -9.48
C GLU A 37 7.34 -10.09 -8.96
N TRP A 38 6.68 -8.93 -8.96
CA TRP A 38 7.24 -7.65 -8.51
C TRP A 38 7.00 -7.41 -7.02
N SER A 39 6.21 -8.27 -6.37
CA SER A 39 5.95 -8.18 -4.94
C SER A 39 7.23 -8.40 -4.15
N LEU A 40 7.46 -7.51 -3.20
CA LEU A 40 8.53 -7.60 -2.21
C LEU A 40 8.03 -8.10 -0.85
N TYR A 41 6.77 -8.53 -0.74
CA TYR A 41 6.27 -9.17 0.48
C TYR A 41 7.10 -10.43 0.81
N GLY A 42 7.55 -10.55 2.05
CA GLY A 42 8.49 -11.57 2.50
C GLY A 42 9.93 -11.38 1.99
N LYS A 43 10.26 -10.19 1.46
CA LYS A 43 11.60 -9.84 0.97
C LYS A 43 12.13 -8.57 1.64
N PRO A 44 13.46 -8.35 1.61
CA PRO A 44 14.07 -7.13 2.13
C PRO A 44 13.47 -5.87 1.48
N CYS A 45 13.12 -4.89 2.32
CA CYS A 45 12.77 -3.56 1.84
C CYS A 45 14.01 -2.84 1.32
N SER A 46 13.90 -2.18 0.17
CA SER A 46 14.98 -1.35 -0.39
C SER A 46 14.38 -0.10 -1.02
N LEU A 47 14.97 1.05 -0.71
CA LEU A 47 14.57 2.35 -1.25
C LEU A 47 15.77 3.01 -1.93
N ASP A 48 15.52 3.66 -3.06
CA ASP A 48 16.55 4.42 -3.76
C ASP A 48 16.96 5.63 -2.90
N ASN A 49 18.28 5.77 -2.68
CA ASN A 49 18.89 6.88 -1.94
C ASN A 49 18.47 6.99 -0.45
N PHE A 50 17.94 5.93 0.16
CA PHE A 50 17.63 5.91 1.59
C PHE A 50 17.95 4.56 2.21
N ASP A 51 18.81 4.54 3.23
CA ASP A 51 19.13 3.32 4.00
C ASP A 51 18.00 3.01 4.99
N ILE A 52 16.90 2.49 4.46
CA ILE A 52 15.73 2.09 5.24
C ILE A 52 16.05 0.99 6.27
N GLN A 53 17.03 0.13 5.96
CA GLN A 53 17.42 -0.98 6.82
C GLN A 53 18.03 -0.45 8.12
N THR A 54 18.99 0.46 8.02
CA THR A 54 19.59 1.11 9.20
C THR A 54 18.59 1.99 9.94
N PHE A 55 17.73 2.72 9.23
CA PHE A 55 16.70 3.55 9.84
C PHE A 55 15.74 2.73 10.72
N VAL A 56 15.10 1.69 10.17
CA VAL A 56 14.17 0.83 10.91
C VAL A 56 14.85 0.14 12.09
N ARG A 57 16.10 -0.32 11.93
CA ARG A 57 16.88 -0.89 13.03
C ARG A 57 17.03 0.08 14.21
N SER A 58 17.27 1.37 13.93
CA SER A 58 17.40 2.39 14.98
C SER A 58 16.11 2.61 15.79
N LEU A 59 14.93 2.40 15.18
CA LEU A 59 13.64 2.49 15.84
C LEU A 59 13.39 1.28 16.77
N THR A 60 13.66 0.08 16.28
CA THR A 60 13.41 -1.17 17.03
C THR A 60 14.32 -1.38 18.25
N ALA A 61 15.41 -0.62 18.36
CA ALA A 61 16.34 -0.70 19.49
C ALA A 61 15.72 -0.17 20.80
N GLU A 62 14.65 0.64 20.72
CA GLU A 62 14.03 1.33 21.86
C GLU A 62 12.76 0.65 22.43
N ALA A 63 12.51 -0.62 22.05
CA ALA A 63 11.54 -1.55 22.66
C ALA A 63 10.06 -1.50 22.20
N ASP A 64 9.69 -0.71 21.19
CA ASP A 64 8.39 -0.83 20.50
C ASP A 64 8.58 -1.24 19.02
N GLU A 65 7.63 -2.04 18.48
CA GLU A 65 7.61 -2.36 17.05
C GLU A 65 7.22 -1.09 16.27
N PRO A 66 8.02 -0.64 15.28
CA PRO A 66 7.78 0.63 14.61
C PRO A 66 6.49 0.58 13.77
N LEU A 67 5.73 1.67 13.79
CA LEU A 67 4.56 1.84 12.94
C LEU A 67 4.99 2.35 11.56
N ILE A 68 5.00 1.43 10.59
CA ILE A 68 5.35 1.72 9.20
C ILE A 68 4.11 1.66 8.32
N LEU A 69 3.88 2.71 7.52
CA LEU A 69 2.74 2.85 6.62
C LEU A 69 3.18 2.76 5.15
N ASP A 70 2.49 1.96 4.34
CA ASP A 70 2.63 1.95 2.87
C ASP A 70 1.33 2.48 2.24
N VAL A 71 1.36 3.74 1.80
CA VAL A 71 0.20 4.51 1.36
C VAL A 71 0.13 4.56 -0.16
N GLY A 72 -1.04 4.20 -0.71
CA GLY A 72 -1.22 3.99 -2.15
C GLY A 72 -0.64 2.66 -2.64
N CYS A 73 -0.60 1.65 -1.76
CA CYS A 73 0.11 0.40 -1.99
C CYS A 73 -0.46 -0.48 -3.13
N ALA A 74 -1.72 -0.23 -3.53
CA ALA A 74 -2.51 -1.10 -4.37
C ALA A 74 -2.41 -2.58 -3.92
N LEU A 75 -2.39 -3.52 -4.86
CA LEU A 75 -2.21 -4.96 -4.61
C LEU A 75 -0.77 -5.44 -4.88
N SER A 76 0.19 -4.51 -4.91
CA SER A 76 1.54 -4.77 -5.40
C SER A 76 2.48 -5.31 -4.31
N TYR A 77 2.30 -4.85 -3.06
CA TYR A 77 3.21 -5.12 -1.94
C TYR A 77 4.69 -4.88 -2.32
N MET A 78 4.98 -3.79 -3.02
CA MET A 78 6.31 -3.47 -3.55
C MET A 78 7.26 -2.84 -2.53
N PHE A 79 6.79 -2.48 -1.33
CA PHE A 79 7.65 -1.89 -0.29
C PHE A 79 8.62 -2.92 0.31
N GLY A 80 8.14 -4.15 0.54
CA GLY A 80 8.86 -5.16 1.30
C GLY A 80 8.71 -4.98 2.81
N ASN A 81 8.78 -6.07 3.56
CA ASN A 81 8.49 -6.08 4.99
C ASN A 81 9.57 -6.79 5.81
N ILE A 82 10.71 -7.13 5.20
CA ILE A 82 11.87 -7.65 5.92
C ILE A 82 12.89 -6.53 6.15
N PHE A 83 13.23 -6.31 7.42
CA PHE A 83 14.24 -5.37 7.87
C PHE A 83 15.23 -6.10 8.79
N ASP A 84 16.52 -6.07 8.44
CA ASP A 84 17.58 -6.77 9.17
C ASP A 84 17.26 -8.25 9.46
N GLY A 85 16.65 -8.93 8.46
CA GLY A 85 16.25 -10.33 8.55
C GLY A 85 14.98 -10.60 9.37
N ARG A 86 14.34 -9.57 9.94
CA ARG A 86 13.09 -9.67 10.69
C ARG A 86 11.91 -9.18 9.88
N GLU A 87 10.80 -9.87 10.00
CA GLU A 87 9.52 -9.39 9.47
C GLU A 87 8.99 -8.29 10.40
N VAL A 88 8.69 -7.13 9.81
CA VAL A 88 8.07 -5.99 10.51
C VAL A 88 6.67 -5.80 9.93
N LYS A 89 5.69 -5.56 10.81
CA LYS A 89 4.32 -5.30 10.37
C LYS A 89 4.22 -3.99 9.60
N ILE A 90 3.61 -4.05 8.43
CA ILE A 90 3.32 -2.88 7.59
C ILE A 90 1.81 -2.65 7.56
N ASP A 91 1.38 -1.42 7.83
CA ASP A 91 0.00 -1.00 7.61
C ASP A 91 -0.15 -0.55 6.13
N TYR A 92 -0.73 -1.43 5.32
CA TYR A 92 -1.02 -1.18 3.91
C TYR A 92 -2.28 -0.34 3.77
N ILE A 93 -2.21 0.81 3.10
CA ILE A 93 -3.31 1.78 3.03
C ILE A 93 -3.60 2.15 1.58
N ASP A 94 -4.86 2.03 1.19
CA ASP A 94 -5.29 2.44 -0.14
C ASP A 94 -6.77 2.85 -0.17
N PRO A 95 -7.17 3.89 -0.92
CA PRO A 95 -8.57 4.25 -1.09
C PRO A 95 -9.42 3.15 -1.75
N LEU A 96 -8.80 2.22 -2.49
CA LEU A 96 -9.48 1.10 -3.13
C LEU A 96 -9.36 -0.21 -2.32
N ALA A 97 -8.99 -0.13 -1.03
CA ALA A 97 -8.82 -1.27 -0.14
C ALA A 97 -9.93 -2.31 -0.22
N MET A 98 -11.21 -1.89 -0.17
CA MET A 98 -12.36 -2.81 -0.24
C MET A 98 -12.33 -3.65 -1.53
N PHE A 99 -11.96 -3.03 -2.64
CA PHE A 99 -11.89 -3.68 -3.93
C PHE A 99 -10.73 -4.69 -4.00
N TYR A 100 -9.55 -4.29 -3.53
CA TYR A 100 -8.37 -5.14 -3.49
C TYR A 100 -8.51 -6.33 -2.54
N ASN A 101 -9.09 -6.09 -1.37
CA ASN A 101 -9.38 -7.11 -0.39
C ASN A 101 -10.34 -8.18 -0.96
N ARG A 102 -11.35 -7.77 -1.74
CA ARG A 102 -12.20 -8.74 -2.44
C ARG A 102 -11.43 -9.62 -3.43
N ILE A 103 -10.43 -9.08 -4.13
CA ILE A 103 -9.56 -9.88 -5.02
C ILE A 103 -8.73 -10.88 -4.22
N LEU A 104 -8.21 -10.48 -3.04
CA LEU A 104 -7.50 -11.42 -2.16
C LEU A 104 -8.41 -12.59 -1.77
N ASP A 105 -9.66 -12.30 -1.43
CA ASP A 105 -10.66 -13.30 -1.04
C ASP A 105 -11.04 -14.21 -2.23
N ASP A 106 -11.44 -13.62 -3.36
CA ASP A 106 -11.92 -14.30 -4.56
C ASP A 106 -10.88 -15.30 -5.13
N PHE A 107 -9.59 -15.04 -4.91
CA PHE A 107 -8.50 -15.87 -5.42
C PHE A 107 -7.67 -16.55 -4.32
N SER A 108 -8.10 -16.48 -3.07
CA SER A 108 -7.41 -17.07 -1.90
C SER A 108 -5.92 -16.71 -1.86
N ILE A 109 -5.62 -15.44 -2.06
CA ILE A 109 -4.26 -14.91 -2.05
C ILE A 109 -3.86 -14.63 -0.60
N ASP A 110 -2.84 -15.34 -0.13
CA ASP A 110 -2.29 -15.17 1.21
C ASP A 110 -1.43 -13.90 1.31
N ARG A 111 -2.07 -12.78 1.64
CA ARG A 111 -1.42 -11.48 1.85
C ARG A 111 -2.14 -10.67 2.94
N PRO A 112 -1.44 -9.73 3.60
CA PRO A 112 -2.08 -8.81 4.55
C PRO A 112 -3.22 -8.03 3.92
N ARG A 113 -4.26 -7.78 4.71
CA ARG A 113 -5.40 -6.96 4.31
C ARG A 113 -4.98 -5.51 4.20
N ILE A 114 -5.51 -4.84 3.18
CA ILE A 114 -5.29 -3.42 2.95
C ILE A 114 -6.36 -2.64 3.71
N ARG A 115 -5.97 -1.57 4.39
CA ARG A 115 -6.86 -0.68 5.11
C ARG A 115 -7.34 0.44 4.19
N PHE A 116 -8.61 0.79 4.27
CA PHE A 116 -9.11 1.97 3.58
C PHE A 116 -8.48 3.22 4.20
N GLY A 117 -7.95 4.10 3.34
CA GLY A 117 -7.46 5.41 3.78
C GLY A 117 -7.10 6.30 2.59
N MET A 118 -7.46 7.57 2.71
CA MET A 118 -7.02 8.64 1.82
C MET A 118 -5.75 9.26 2.39
N ILE A 119 -4.76 9.56 1.56
CA ILE A 119 -3.52 10.21 2.01
C ILE A 119 -3.81 11.55 2.72
N GLU A 120 -4.79 12.30 2.20
CA GLU A 120 -5.23 13.58 2.74
C GLU A 120 -5.92 13.46 4.11
N GLN A 121 -6.26 12.24 4.54
CA GLN A 121 -6.98 11.97 5.78
C GLN A 121 -6.21 11.04 6.74
N LEU A 122 -4.91 10.82 6.51
CA LEU A 122 -4.10 9.96 7.38
C LEU A 122 -4.10 10.45 8.84
N SER A 123 -4.04 11.76 9.06
CA SER A 123 -4.07 12.37 10.40
C SER A 123 -5.39 12.13 11.16
N ALA A 124 -6.48 11.78 10.47
CA ALA A 124 -7.72 11.37 11.12
C ALA A 124 -7.70 9.90 11.56
N SER A 125 -6.77 9.10 11.02
CA SER A 125 -6.68 7.65 11.24
C SER A 125 -5.53 7.22 12.14
N TYR A 126 -4.60 8.13 12.45
CA TYR A 126 -3.42 7.88 13.28
C TYR A 126 -3.24 9.02 14.27
N ALA A 127 -2.78 8.70 15.47
CA ALA A 127 -2.47 9.72 16.47
C ALA A 127 -1.29 10.58 15.99
N PRO A 128 -1.22 11.86 16.40
CA PRO A 128 -0.03 12.67 16.21
C PRO A 128 1.22 11.92 16.71
N ASP A 129 2.33 12.07 15.98
CA ASP A 129 3.63 11.49 16.32
C ASP A 129 3.66 9.96 16.50
N SER A 130 2.68 9.23 15.94
CA SER A 130 2.59 7.77 16.10
C SER A 130 3.21 6.96 14.96
N ALA A 131 3.36 7.53 13.76
CA ALA A 131 3.91 6.83 12.61
C ALA A 131 5.41 7.13 12.48
N ASP A 132 6.24 6.08 12.52
CA ASP A 132 7.69 6.21 12.45
C ASP A 132 8.20 6.34 11.02
N PHE A 133 7.49 5.74 10.05
CA PHE A 133 7.81 5.85 8.64
C PHE A 133 6.56 5.79 7.77
N ILE A 134 6.47 6.70 6.80
CA ILE A 134 5.39 6.73 5.82
C ILE A 134 6.01 6.65 4.42
N HIS A 135 5.84 5.49 3.78
CA HIS A 135 6.13 5.33 2.38
C HIS A 135 4.91 5.71 1.56
N ILE A 136 5.08 6.63 0.61
CA ILE A 136 4.02 7.01 -0.33
C ILE A 136 4.52 6.70 -1.73
N ARG A 137 3.79 5.82 -2.42
CA ARG A 137 4.03 5.55 -3.83
C ARG A 137 2.72 5.49 -4.58
N THR A 138 2.60 6.31 -5.62
CA THR A 138 1.51 6.16 -6.56
C THR A 138 1.91 5.09 -7.59
N ILE A 139 1.14 4.01 -7.70
CA ILE A 139 1.22 3.14 -8.88
C ILE A 139 0.63 3.89 -10.08
N ALA A 140 1.44 4.78 -10.65
CA ALA A 140 1.17 5.33 -11.96
C ALA A 140 1.57 4.26 -12.99
N GLN A 141 0.58 3.47 -13.42
CA GLN A 141 0.57 2.67 -14.64
C GLN A 141 1.61 1.54 -14.75
N ILE A 142 1.15 0.31 -14.50
CA ILE A 142 1.66 -0.84 -15.24
C ILE A 142 1.20 -0.65 -16.69
N ARG A 143 2.05 -0.02 -17.52
CA ARG A 143 1.92 -0.01 -18.98
C ARG A 143 2.76 -1.14 -19.57
#